data_AF-A0A220TY94-F1
#
_entry.id   AF-A0A220TY94-F1
#
_cell.length_a   1.000
_cell.length_b   1.000
_cell.length_c   1.000
_cell.angle_alpha   90.00
_cell.angle_beta   90.00
_cell.angle_gamma   90.00
#
_symmetry.space_group_name_H-M   'P 1'
#
loop_
_entity.id
_entity.type
_entity.pdbx_description
1 polymer ?
#
loop_
_entity_poly.entity_id
_entity_poly.type
_entity_poly.pdbx_seq_one_letter_code
_entity_poly.pdbx_strand_id
1 'polypeptide(L)'
;MLVRLEVNPAESRFVNDFFESYLKLDEKEEEKLMKEISELENADEILNLPNSWEERGIKKGIERGFEKGIKQIARRMLEEGSPINFISKVTGMDEEEIKKL
;
A
#
# COMPACT_ATOMS: atom_id res chain seq x y z
N MET A 1 1.11 -12.34 21.90
CA MET A 1 1.62 -11.96 20.57
C MET A 1 3.13 -12.09 20.61
N LEU A 2 3.78 -12.41 19.49
CA LEU A 2 5.19 -12.84 19.37
C LEU A 2 6.20 -12.19 20.31
N VAL A 3 6.02 -10.92 20.63
CA VAL A 3 6.87 -10.14 21.56
C VAL A 3 6.84 -10.61 23.02
N ARG A 4 5.86 -11.43 23.41
CA ARG A 4 5.80 -12.07 24.76
C ARG A 4 6.55 -13.40 24.82
N LEU A 5 6.90 -13.97 23.66
CA LEU A 5 7.82 -15.08 23.62
C LEU A 5 9.21 -14.43 23.75
N GLU A 6 9.96 -14.76 24.81
CA GLU A 6 11.34 -14.30 25.00
C GLU A 6 12.28 -14.98 23.99
N VAL A 7 11.97 -14.84 22.70
CA VAL A 7 12.69 -15.45 21.59
C VAL A 7 13.71 -14.47 21.04
N ASN A 8 14.85 -15.02 20.60
CA ASN A 8 15.90 -14.20 20.00
C ASN A 8 15.45 -13.61 18.64
N PRO A 9 16.15 -12.59 18.09
CA PRO A 9 15.73 -11.94 16.84
C PRO A 9 15.56 -12.90 15.65
N ALA A 10 16.33 -13.99 15.59
CA ALA A 10 16.22 -14.97 14.50
C ALA A 10 14.97 -15.84 14.64
N GLU A 11 14.64 -16.27 15.86
CA GLU A 11 13.42 -17.01 16.18
C GLU A 11 12.17 -16.15 15.95
N SER A 12 12.18 -14.89 16.35
CA SER A 12 11.10 -13.93 16.07
C SER A 12 10.85 -13.79 14.58
N ARG A 13 11.92 -13.70 13.78
CA ARG A 13 11.83 -13.66 12.31
C ARG A 13 11.22 -14.94 11.74
N PHE A 14 11.71 -16.10 12.15
CA PHE A 14 11.20 -17.39 11.67
C PHE A 14 9.70 -17.55 11.96
N VAL A 15 9.27 -17.19 13.16
CA VAL A 15 7.86 -17.29 13.53
C VAL A 15 7.03 -16.25 12.78
N ASN A 16 7.54 -15.03 12.55
CA ASN A 16 6.88 -14.04 11.69
C ASN A 16 6.69 -14.58 10.26
N ASP A 17 7.75 -15.08 9.64
CA ASP A 17 7.71 -15.67 8.29
C ASP A 17 6.71 -16.84 8.21
N PHE A 18 6.65 -17.68 9.24
CA PHE A 18 5.66 -18.75 9.35
C PHE A 18 4.23 -18.18 9.42
N PHE A 19 3.97 -17.20 10.29
CA PHE A 19 2.64 -16.57 10.37
C PHE A 19 2.23 -15.92 9.06
N GLU A 20 3.14 -15.22 8.36
CA GLU A 20 2.85 -14.58 7.07
C GLU A 20 2.43 -15.59 5.99
N SER A 21 2.93 -16.83 6.05
CA SER A 21 2.55 -17.87 5.09
C SER A 21 1.09 -18.35 5.25
N TYR A 22 0.54 -18.28 6.46
CA TYR A 22 -0.83 -18.72 6.77
C TYR A 22 -1.82 -17.57 6.94
N LEU A 23 -1.36 -16.41 7.42
CA LEU A 23 -2.20 -15.25 7.75
C LEU A 23 -2.08 -14.20 6.65
N LYS A 24 -2.81 -14.42 5.55
CA LYS A 24 -2.97 -13.43 4.49
C LYS A 24 -4.09 -12.47 4.84
N LEU A 25 -3.72 -11.35 5.44
CA LEU A 25 -4.64 -10.27 5.76
C LEU A 25 -5.07 -9.53 4.50
N ASP A 26 -6.35 -9.19 4.42
CA ASP A 26 -6.84 -8.19 3.47
C ASP A 26 -6.48 -6.76 3.91
N GLU A 27 -6.79 -5.76 3.09
CA GLU A 27 -6.42 -4.37 3.39
C GLU A 27 -7.07 -3.83 4.67
N LYS A 28 -8.31 -4.23 4.98
CA LYS A 28 -9.03 -3.75 6.16
C LYS A 28 -8.51 -4.42 7.42
N GLU A 29 -8.21 -5.71 7.33
CA GLU A 29 -7.60 -6.47 8.42
C GLU A 29 -6.19 -5.98 8.73
N GLU A 30 -5.39 -5.68 7.70
CA GLU A 30 -4.07 -5.07 7.81
C GLU A 30 -4.14 -3.68 8.47
N GLU A 31 -5.08 -2.82 8.04
CA GLU A 31 -5.30 -1.50 8.65
C GLU A 31 -5.72 -1.60 10.12
N LYS A 32 -6.62 -2.52 10.45
CA LYS A 32 -7.06 -2.77 11.83
C LYS A 32 -5.92 -3.27 12.70
N LEU A 33 -5.13 -4.23 12.20
CA LEU A 33 -3.96 -4.76 12.90
C LEU A 33 -2.93 -3.65 13.17
N MET A 34 -2.63 -2.82 12.17
CA MET A 34 -1.68 -1.72 12.32
C MET A 34 -2.16 -0.69 13.35
N LYS A 35 -3.48 -0.41 13.39
CA LYS A 35 -4.06 0.43 14.43
C LYS A 35 -3.89 -0.17 15.81
N GLU A 36 -4.18 -1.46 15.98
CA GLU A 36 -3.98 -2.17 17.25
C GLU A 36 -2.50 -2.18 17.67
N ILE A 37 -1.56 -2.39 16.73
CA ILE A 37 -0.12 -2.35 16.99
C ILE A 37 0.31 -0.94 17.44
N SER A 38 -0.22 0.12 16.83
CA SER A 38 0.13 1.50 17.17
C SER A 38 -0.28 1.91 18.59
N GLU A 39 -1.22 1.19 19.19
CA GLU A 39 -1.68 1.41 20.57
C GLU A 39 -0.82 0.65 21.61
N LEU A 40 0.12 -0.19 21.18
CA LEU A 40 1.01 -0.94 22.06
C LEU A 40 2.24 -0.10 22.47
N GLU A 41 2.70 -0.27 23.71
CA GLU A 41 3.90 0.42 24.22
C GLU A 41 5.19 0.05 23.46
N ASN A 42 5.23 -1.14 22.87
CA ASN A 42 6.36 -1.70 22.15
C ASN A 42 6.13 -1.75 20.62
N ALA A 43 5.31 -0.84 20.09
CA ALA A 43 4.98 -0.78 18.66
C ALA A 43 6.23 -0.75 17.77
N ASP A 44 7.25 0.02 18.15
CA ASP A 44 8.49 0.15 17.39
C ASP A 44 9.22 -1.19 17.22
N GLU A 45 9.23 -2.06 18.23
CA GLU A 45 9.87 -3.36 18.14
C GLU A 45 9.14 -4.29 17.15
N ILE A 46 7.81 -4.18 17.07
CA ILE A 46 6.97 -4.95 16.14
C ILE A 46 7.15 -4.45 14.72
N LEU A 47 7.18 -3.13 14.53
CA LEU A 47 7.35 -2.50 13.23
C LEU A 47 8.74 -2.76 12.62
N ASN A 48 9.76 -2.90 13.47
CA ASN A 48 11.13 -3.22 13.06
C ASN A 48 11.37 -4.70 12.73
N LEU A 49 10.38 -5.57 12.94
CA LEU A 49 10.48 -6.94 12.42
C LEU A 49 10.54 -6.88 10.90
N PRO A 50 11.44 -7.63 10.23
CA PRO A 50 11.42 -7.75 8.78
C PRO A 50 10.10 -8.41 8.39
N ASN A 51 9.15 -7.59 7.97
CA ASN A 51 7.79 -7.99 7.66
C ASN A 51 7.47 -7.62 6.21
N SER A 52 6.61 -8.39 5.55
CA SER A 52 6.20 -8.07 4.17
C SER A 52 5.32 -6.81 4.07
N TRP A 53 4.96 -6.19 5.20
CA TRP A 53 4.10 -5.01 5.25
C TRP A 53 4.79 -3.76 4.73
N GLU A 54 6.08 -3.56 5.00
CA GLU A 54 6.84 -2.42 4.46
C GLU A 54 6.85 -2.46 2.92
N GLU A 55 7.19 -3.62 2.34
CA GLU A 55 7.19 -3.80 0.88
C GLU A 55 5.79 -3.60 0.28
N ARG A 56 4.74 -4.12 0.92
CA ARG A 56 3.35 -3.90 0.50
C ARG A 56 2.97 -2.43 0.57
N GLY A 57 3.34 -1.74 1.64
CA GLY A 57 3.10 -0.32 1.85
C GLY A 57 3.77 0.54 0.79
N ILE A 58 5.04 0.26 0.49
CA ILE A 58 5.80 0.93 -0.58
C ILE A 58 5.13 0.70 -1.93
N LYS A 59 4.79 -0.56 -2.27
CA LYS A 59 4.13 -0.90 -3.53
C LYS A 59 2.79 -0.18 -3.70
N LYS A 60 1.94 -0.22 -2.67
CA LYS A 60 0.66 0.51 -2.63
C LYS A 60 0.88 2.02 -2.79
N GLY A 61 1.90 2.58 -2.14
CA GLY A 61 2.28 3.99 -2.26
C GLY A 61 2.65 4.39 -3.68
N ILE A 62 3.47 3.57 -4.35
CA ILE A 62 3.89 3.78 -5.74
C ILE A 62 2.69 3.70 -6.70
N GLU A 63 1.86 2.66 -6.59
CA GLU A 63 0.66 2.48 -7.43
C GLU A 63 -0.31 3.67 -7.28
N ARG A 64 -0.64 4.06 -6.03
CA ARG A 64 -1.49 5.23 -5.75
C ARG A 64 -0.88 6.52 -6.27
N GLY A 65 0.44 6.68 -6.16
CA GLY A 65 1.16 7.84 -6.67
C GLY A 65 1.09 7.94 -8.19
N PHE A 66 1.29 6.81 -8.88
CA PHE A 66 1.19 6.72 -10.33
C PHE A 66 -0.22 7.06 -10.83
N GLU A 67 -1.26 6.46 -10.26
CA GLU A 67 -2.66 6.75 -10.63
C GLU A 67 -3.01 8.24 -10.43
N LYS A 68 -2.61 8.83 -9.30
CA LYS A 68 -2.83 10.26 -9.04
C LYS A 68 -2.09 11.14 -10.05
N GLY A 69 -0.86 10.79 -10.40
CA GLY A 69 -0.07 11.50 -11.40
C GLY A 69 -0.73 11.46 -12.79
N ILE A 70 -1.19 10.28 -13.21
CA ILE A 70 -1.89 10.10 -14.49
C ILE A 70 -3.17 10.94 -14.54
N LYS A 71 -3.99 10.95 -13.48
CA LYS A 71 -5.19 11.79 -13.40
C LYS A 71 -4.87 13.29 -13.45
N GLN A 72 -3.80 13.73 -12.79
CA GLN A 72 -3.38 15.13 -12.85
C GLN A 72 -2.93 15.53 -14.26
N ILE A 73 -2.19 14.67 -14.95
CA ILE A 73 -1.77 14.90 -16.35
C ILE A 73 -3.01 14.97 -17.25
N ALA A 74 -3.93 14.00 -17.16
CA ALA A 74 -5.17 13.99 -17.93
C ALA A 74 -5.98 15.29 -17.74
N ARG A 75 -6.11 15.75 -16.49
CA ARG A 75 -6.80 17.01 -16.17
C ARG A 75 -6.13 18.23 -16.80
N ARG A 76 -4.80 18.34 -16.71
CA ARG A 76 -4.07 19.45 -17.35
C ARG A 76 -4.22 19.42 -18.88
N MET A 77 -4.19 18.23 -19.49
CA MET A 77 -4.39 18.09 -20.93
C MET A 77 -5.80 18.52 -21.35
N LEU A 78 -6.83 18.21 -20.56
CA LEU A 78 -8.19 18.71 -20.78
C LEU A 78 -8.26 20.24 -20.67
N GLU A 79 -7.61 20.81 -19.65
CA GLU A 79 -7.54 22.27 -19.45
C GLU A 79 -6.82 22.97 -20.62
N GLU A 80 -5.83 22.33 -21.23
CA GLU A 80 -5.13 22.81 -22.44
C GLU A 80 -5.91 22.54 -23.75
N GLY A 81 -7.10 21.94 -23.68
CA GLY A 81 -7.97 21.68 -24.83
C GLY A 81 -7.59 20.45 -25.66
N SER A 82 -6.79 19.54 -25.10
CA SER A 82 -6.48 18.27 -25.76
C SER A 82 -7.75 17.41 -25.90
N PRO A 83 -7.95 16.74 -27.05
CA PRO A 83 -9.15 15.94 -27.27
C PRO A 83 -9.12 14.65 -26.42
N ILE A 84 -10.28 14.23 -25.93
CA ILE A 84 -10.44 13.11 -24.98
C ILE A 84 -9.83 11.81 -25.52
N ASN A 85 -9.97 11.53 -26.82
CA ASN A 85 -9.40 10.35 -27.45
C ASN A 85 -7.85 10.32 -27.40
N PHE A 86 -7.21 11.49 -27.50
CA PHE A 86 -5.77 11.64 -27.38
C PHE A 86 -5.32 11.44 -25.93
N ILE A 87 -6.05 12.02 -24.98
CA ILE A 87 -5.78 11.86 -23.55
C ILE A 87 -5.88 10.38 -23.18
N SER A 88 -6.97 9.70 -23.54
CA SER A 88 -7.16 8.25 -23.30
C SER A 88 -6.01 7.42 -23.87
N LYS A 89 -5.57 7.72 -25.10
CA LYS A 89 -4.44 7.01 -25.72
C LYS A 89 -3.11 7.22 -24.99
N VAL A 90 -2.87 8.41 -24.45
CA VAL A 90 -1.60 8.76 -23.78
C VAL A 90 -1.59 8.28 -22.33
N THR A 91 -2.70 8.44 -21.62
CA THR A 91 -2.80 8.13 -20.19
C THR A 91 -3.24 6.70 -19.91
N GLY A 92 -3.77 6.00 -20.92
CA GLY A 92 -4.38 4.68 -20.76
C GLY A 92 -5.70 4.71 -19.98
N MET A 93 -6.24 5.89 -19.67
CA MET A 93 -7.50 6.03 -18.95
C MET A 93 -8.69 5.82 -19.88
N ASP A 94 -9.79 5.33 -19.32
CA ASP A 94 -11.05 5.22 -20.04
C ASP A 94 -11.63 6.60 -20.37
N GLU A 95 -12.24 6.74 -21.55
CA GLU A 95 -12.83 8.02 -21.96
C GLU A 95 -13.96 8.48 -21.03
N GLU A 96 -14.71 7.57 -20.41
CA GLU A 96 -15.72 7.91 -19.41
C GLU A 96 -15.11 8.44 -18.12
N GLU A 97 -13.96 7.91 -17.71
CA GLU A 97 -13.23 8.41 -16.55
C GLU A 97 -12.68 9.80 -16.80
N ILE A 98 -12.14 10.05 -18.00
CA ILE A 98 -11.63 11.37 -18.41
C ILE A 98 -12.76 12.41 -18.44
N LYS A 99 -13.95 12.06 -18.89
CA LYS A 99 -15.12 12.97 -18.88
C LYS A 99 -15.60 13.34 -17.47
N LYS A 100 -15.24 12.55 -16.46
CA LYS A 100 -15.59 12.77 -15.05
C LYS A 100 -14.51 13.53 -14.26
N LEU A 101 -13.33 13.77 -14.85
CA LEU A 101 -12.25 14.57 -14.25
C LEU A 101 -12.59 16.06 -14.24
#